data_AF-A0A933NCB5-F1
#
_entry.id   AF-A0A933NCB5-F1
#
_cell.length_a   1.000
_cell.length_b   1.000
_cell.length_c   1.000
_cell.angle_alpha   90.00
_cell.angle_beta   90.00
_cell.angle_gamma   90.00
#
_symmetry.space_group_name_H-M   'P 1'
#
loop_
_entity.id
_entity.type
_entity.pdbx_description
1 polymer ?
#
loop_
_entity_poly.entity_id
_entity_poly.type
_entity_poly.pdbx_seq_one_letter_code
_entity_poly.pdbx_strand_id
1 'polypeptide(L)' 'MARLVIGLILLTFGLPFFVRGLIFTRRPDHRLTLKAKQRNLRLGLDSDMTRWGKRIRRFGFLMMVVGGTLAAFGAASLE' A
#
# COMPACT_ATOMS: atom_id res chain seq x y z
N MET A 1 -14.54 19.77 -2.66
CA MET A 1 -14.93 18.90 -1.52
C MET A 1 -14.76 17.39 -1.79
N ALA A 2 -15.58 16.74 -2.62
CA ALA A 2 -15.54 15.26 -2.78
C ALA A 2 -14.16 14.70 -3.19
N ARG A 3 -13.47 15.37 -4.13
CA ARG A 3 -12.12 14.97 -4.59
C ARG A 3 -11.08 15.01 -3.46
N LEU A 4 -11.18 15.98 -2.56
CA LEU A 4 -10.28 16.14 -1.42
C LEU A 4 -10.48 15.00 -0.40
N VAL A 5 -11.74 14.67 -0.09
CA VAL A 5 -12.06 13.56 0.82
C VAL A 5 -11.57 12.22 0.25
N ILE A 6 -11.86 11.95 -1.03
CA ILE A 6 -11.39 10.73 -1.70
C ILE A 6 -9.86 10.67 -1.72
N GLY A 7 -9.20 11.80 -2.03
CA GLY A 7 -7.75 11.91 -2.03
C GLY A 7 -7.12 11.56 -0.68
N LEU A 8 -7.67 12.11 0.41
CA LEU A 8 -7.22 11.83 1.78
C LEU A 8 -7.43 10.37 2.19
N ILE A 9 -8.56 9.77 1.80
CA ILE A 9 -8.82 8.34 2.04
C ILE A 9 -7.74 7.49 1.35
N LEU A 10 -7.47 7.76 0.07
CA LEU A 10 -6.47 7.02 -0.70
C LEU A 10 -5.05 7.19 -0.13
N LEU A 11 -4.69 8.38 0.35
CA LEU A 11 -3.42 8.60 1.05
C LEU A 11 -3.34 7.80 2.36
N THR A 12 -4.40 7.87 3.17
CA THR A 12 -4.47 7.22 4.48
C THR A 12 -4.38 5.70 4.36
N PHE A 13 -5.01 5.11 3.33
CA PHE A 13 -4.90 3.67 3.06
C PHE A 13 -3.63 3.31 2.28
N GLY A 14 -3.15 4.16 1.37
CA GLY A 14 -1.95 3.91 0.57
C GLY A 14 -0.68 3.79 1.40
N LEU A 15 -0.54 4.62 2.44
CA LEU A 15 0.64 4.64 3.31
C LEU A 15 0.88 3.29 4.04
N PRO A 16 -0.08 2.69 4.77
CA PRO A 16 0.14 1.40 5.42
C PRO A 16 0.40 0.27 4.43
N PHE A 17 -0.19 0.30 3.22
CA PHE A 17 0.16 -0.66 2.17
C PHE A 17 1.61 -0.48 1.72
N PHE A 18 2.07 0.75 1.50
CA PHE A 18 3.44 1.03 1.12
C PHE A 18 4.45 0.56 2.19
N VAL A 19 4.18 0.87 3.47
CA VAL A 19 5.01 0.46 4.61
C VAL A 19 5.04 -1.07 4.76
N ARG A 20 3.89 -1.75 4.67
CA ARG A 20 3.84 -3.22 4.70
C ARG A 20 4.63 -3.84 3.54
N GLY A 21 4.49 -3.30 2.33
CA GLY A 21 5.27 -3.73 1.18
C GLY A 21 6.78 -3.55 1.38
N LEU A 22 7.20 -2.45 2.01
CA LEU A 22 8.59 -2.23 2.41
C LEU A 22 9.07 -3.27 3.44
N ILE A 23 8.26 -3.58 4.45
CA ILE A 23 8.60 -4.61 5.45
C ILE A 23 8.78 -5.96 4.77
N PHE A 24 7.85 -6.37 3.91
CA PHE A 24 7.92 -7.66 3.21
C PHE A 24 9.11 -7.76 2.25
N THR A 25 9.55 -6.64 1.66
CA THR A 25 10.72 -6.62 0.75
C THR A 25 12.06 -6.52 1.46
N ARG A 26 12.16 -5.71 2.52
CA ARG A 26 13.43 -5.43 3.23
C ARG A 26 13.70 -6.40 4.37
N ARG A 27 12.66 -6.99 4.96
CA ARG A 27 12.75 -7.91 6.10
C ARG A 27 11.89 -9.16 5.87
N PRO A 28 12.31 -10.04 4.94
CA PRO A 28 11.59 -11.28 4.65
C PRO A 28 11.50 -12.23 5.87
N ASP A 29 12.47 -12.16 6.79
CA ASP A 29 12.53 -13.03 7.97
C ASP A 29 11.79 -12.47 9.19
N HIS A 30 11.14 -11.30 9.06
CA HIS A 30 10.38 -10.73 10.15
C HIS A 30 9.16 -11.60 10.50
N ARG A 31 8.80 -11.70 11.79
CA ARG A 31 7.66 -12.51 12.27
C ARG A 31 6.35 -12.26 11.49
N LEU A 32 6.09 -11.00 11.12
CA LEU A 32 4.93 -10.61 10.32
C LEU A 32 4.99 -11.18 8.89
N THR A 33 6.15 -11.12 8.26
CA THR A 33 6.39 -11.62 6.91
C THR A 33 6.27 -13.14 6.87
N LEU A 34 6.78 -13.84 7.89
CA LEU A 34 6.64 -15.28 8.05
C LEU A 34 5.17 -15.71 8.25
N LYS A 35 4.42 -14.98 9.09
CA LYS A 35 2.98 -15.24 9.29
C LYS A 35 2.19 -15.02 7.99
N ALA A 36 2.53 -13.98 7.22
CA ALA A 36 1.94 -13.73 5.91
C ALA A 36 2.31 -14.84 4.90
N LYS A 37 3.57 -15.28 4.89
CA LYS A 37 4.05 -16.39 4.05
C LYS A 37 3.31 -17.69 4.34
N GLN A 38 3.14 -18.04 5.61
CA GLN A 38 2.37 -19.22 6.03
C GLN A 38 0.91 -19.12 5.60
N ARG A 39 0.29 -17.94 5.72
CA ARG A 39 -1.08 -17.71 5.25
C ARG A 39 -1.19 -17.82 3.74
N ASN A 40 -0.25 -17.26 2.98
CA ASN A 40 -0.21 -17.37 1.54
C ASN A 40 -0.05 -18.83 1.09
N LEU A 41 0.84 -19.59 1.72
CA LEU A 41 1.02 -21.02 1.48
C LEU A 41 -0.27 -21.82 1.71
N ARG A 42 -1.01 -21.53 2.80
CA ARG A 42 -2.31 -22.16 3.07
C ARG A 42 -3.38 -21.84 2.04
N LEU A 43 -3.28 -20.67 1.39
CA LEU A 43 -4.24 -20.21 0.39
C LEU A 43 -3.79 -20.54 -1.06
N GLY A 44 -2.65 -21.23 -1.24
CA GLY A 44 -2.08 -21.46 -2.57
C GLY A 44 -1.58 -20.20 -3.28
N LEU A 45 -1.34 -19.11 -2.53
CA LEU A 45 -0.84 -17.84 -3.04
C LEU A 45 0.69 -17.83 -3.09
N ASP A 46 1.22 -16.80 -3.76
CA ASP A 46 2.66 -16.58 -3.93
C ASP A 46 3.40 -16.57 -2.58
N SER A 47 4.37 -17.47 -2.44
CA SER A 47 5.14 -17.67 -1.22
C SER A 47 6.43 -16.84 -1.20
N ASP A 48 6.82 -16.25 -2.33
CA ASP A 48 7.92 -15.30 -2.43
C ASP A 48 7.48 -13.94 -1.88
N MET A 49 7.77 -13.72 -0.60
CA MET A 49 7.42 -12.48 0.11
C MET A 49 8.13 -11.25 -0.47
N THR A 50 9.25 -11.41 -1.18
CA THR A 50 9.93 -10.29 -1.82
C THR A 50 9.16 -9.82 -3.05
N ARG A 51 8.71 -10.75 -3.90
CA ARG A 51 7.83 -10.42 -5.05
C ARG A 51 6.49 -9.88 -4.58
N TRP A 52 5.89 -10.53 -3.58
CA TRP A 52 4.63 -10.11 -2.97
C TRP A 52 4.74 -8.71 -2.35
N GLY A 53 5.81 -8.46 -1.60
CA GLY A 53 6.11 -7.16 -1.01
C GLY A 53 6.31 -6.06 -2.05
N LYS A 54 7.00 -6.35 -3.17
CA LYS A 54 7.15 -5.40 -4.28
C LYS A 54 5.80 -5.04 -4.88
N ARG A 55 4.90 -6.01 -5.04
CA ARG A 55 3.53 -5.79 -5.55
C ARG A 55 2.72 -4.91 -4.61
N ILE A 56 2.72 -5.23 -3.31
CA ILE A 56 2.04 -4.44 -2.28
C ILE A 56 2.61 -3.02 -2.20
N ARG A 57 3.93 -2.86 -2.29
CA ARG A 57 4.59 -1.55 -2.28
C ARG A 57 4.17 -0.70 -3.48
N ARG A 58 4.14 -1.29 -4.68
CA ARG A 58 3.67 -0.61 -5.90
C ARG A 58 2.21 -0.18 -5.78
N PHE A 59 1.37 -1.04 -5.21
CA PHE A 59 -0.05 -0.72 -4.98
C PHE A 59 -0.22 0.44 -3.98
N GLY A 60 0.47 0.39 -2.84
CA GLY A 60 0.45 1.48 -1.86
C GLY A 60 0.98 2.79 -2.42
N PHE A 61 2.05 2.75 -3.22
CA PHE A 61 2.58 3.92 -3.92
C PHE A 61 1.55 4.50 -4.91
N LEU A 62 0.90 3.66 -5.71
CA LEU A 62 -0.11 4.10 -6.67
C LEU A 62 -1.30 4.77 -5.97
N MET A 63 -1.76 4.21 -4.85
CA MET A 63 -2.80 4.82 -4.01
C MET A 63 -2.38 6.18 -3.47
N MET A 64 -1.13 6.33 -3.01
CA MET A 64 -0.63 7.62 -2.53
C MET A 64 -0.48 8.64 -3.65
N VAL A 65 -0.01 8.26 -4.83
CA VAL A 65 0.11 9.16 -5.98
C VAL A 65 -1.27 9.65 -6.41
N VAL A 66 -2.20 8.72 -6.68
CA VAL A 66 -3.56 9.05 -7.10
C VAL A 66 -4.29 9.86 -6.02
N GLY A 67 -4.15 9.45 -4.75
CA GLY A 67 -4.73 10.16 -3.61
C GLY A 67 -4.18 11.57 -3.45
N GLY A 68 -2.86 11.73 -3.54
CA GLY A 68 -2.18 13.02 -3.49
C GLY A 68 -2.59 13.94 -4.62
N THR A 69 -2.65 13.42 -5.85
CA THR A 69 -3.15 14.18 -7.01
C THR A 69 -4.59 14.64 -6.81
N LEU A 70 -5.49 13.74 -6.40
CA LEU A 70 -6.89 14.09 -6.14
C LEU A 70 -7.07 15.07 -4.99
N ALA A 71 -6.27 14.95 -3.93
CA ALA A 71 -6.27 15.87 -2.80
C ALA A 71 -5.79 17.26 -3.22
N ALA A 72 -4.70 17.35 -3.98
CA ALA A 72 -4.16 18.62 -4.47
C ALA A 72 -5.16 19.36 -5.37
N PHE A 73 -5.74 18.67 -6.36
CA PHE A 73 -6.79 19.27 -7.21
C PHE A 73 -8.06 19.60 -6.43
N GLY A 74 -8.39 18.81 -5.42
CA GLY A 74 -9.52 19.08 -4.53
C GLY A 74 -9.30 20.30 -3.64
N ALA A 75 -8.07 20.54 -3.18
CA ALA A 75 -7.67 21.69 -2.37
C ALA A 75 -7.62 22.98 -3.21
N ALA A 76 -6.99 22.93 -4.39
CA ALA A 76 -6.93 24.06 -5.32
C ALA A 76 -8.31 24.53 -5.81
N SER A 77 -9.34 23.67 -5.75
CA SER A 77 -10.72 24.05 -6.07
C SER A 77 -11.49 24.73 -4.92
N LEU A 78 -10.86 24.90 -3.76
CA LEU A 78 -11.42 25.59 -2.59
C LEU A 78 -10.80 26.98 -2.37
N GLU A 79 -9.72 27.30 -3.09
CA GLU A 79 -9.10 28.63 -3.19
C GLU A 79 -9.79 29.44 -4.29
#